data_AF-A0A3M0NNU3-F1
#
_entry.id   AF-A0A3M0NNU3-F1
#
_cell.length_a   1.000
_cell.length_b   1.000
_cell.length_c   1.000
_cell.angle_alpha   90.00
_cell.angle_beta   90.00
_cell.angle_gamma   90.00
#
_symmetry.space_group_name_H-M   'P 1'
#
loop_
_entity.id
_entity.type
_entity.pdbx_description
1 polymer ?
#
loop_
_entity_poly.entity_id
_entity_poly.type
_entity_poly.pdbx_seq_one_letter_code
_entity_poly.pdbx_strand_id
1 'polypeptide(L)'
;MKHKFLKSLLCSVAVFSSFTILGHSIEVKAASVEQSAETNQVKEPDITYVPAGRLAKDGYVFVLSPKAIVYPECPNSSKYDVQPYNKDWVEKMAEKKTKFKITEFGLGKVEIMGHLVDQSGKQQGWISLVNGNFYHVDAKKKALKKLIKAETKAMYQKSDVKKVSLKQAEAEAKKLHGHNRKIALKSIKELKAWLNYDGDYPYTYLPALTIDK
;
A
#
# COMPACT_ATOMS: atom_id res chain seq x y z
N MET A 1 -16.38 45.29 9.69
CA MET A 1 -17.31 45.38 8.53
C MET A 1 -16.84 44.38 7.48
N LYS A 2 -17.33 43.14 7.51
CA LYS A 2 -18.32 42.56 6.57
C LYS A 2 -18.26 43.11 5.14
N HIS A 3 -17.59 42.40 4.23
CA HIS A 3 -17.98 42.35 2.82
C HIS A 3 -18.20 40.89 2.42
N LYS A 4 -19.47 40.56 2.23
CA LYS A 4 -19.97 39.44 1.43
C LYS A 4 -19.92 39.90 -0.03
N PHE A 5 -19.56 39.03 -0.97
CA PHE A 5 -20.37 38.84 -2.19
C PHE A 5 -20.06 37.47 -2.80
N LEU A 6 -21.15 36.84 -3.25
CA LEU A 6 -21.31 35.47 -3.71
C LEU A 6 -21.78 35.55 -5.18
N LYS A 7 -21.45 34.51 -5.96
CA LYS A 7 -22.03 34.08 -7.26
C LYS A 7 -21.48 34.72 -8.54
N SER A 8 -20.89 33.88 -9.40
CA SER A 8 -21.51 33.51 -10.68
C SER A 8 -20.90 32.24 -11.27
N LEU A 9 -21.80 31.31 -11.58
CA LEU A 9 -21.67 30.11 -12.40
C LEU A 9 -21.52 30.52 -13.88
N LEU A 10 -20.76 29.79 -14.71
CA LEU A 10 -20.99 29.71 -16.17
C LEU A 10 -20.33 28.44 -16.74
N CYS A 11 -21.15 27.50 -17.17
CA CYS A 11 -20.79 26.40 -18.06
C CYS A 11 -20.55 26.94 -19.47
N SER A 12 -19.64 26.32 -20.23
CA SER A 12 -19.63 26.47 -21.69
C SER A 12 -19.19 25.14 -22.32
N VAL A 13 -20.16 24.49 -22.95
CA VAL A 13 -20.01 23.36 -23.86
C VAL A 13 -19.72 23.96 -25.24
N ALA A 14 -18.67 23.50 -25.93
CA ALA A 14 -18.45 23.80 -27.33
C ALA A 14 -18.62 22.51 -28.13
N VAL A 15 -19.73 22.45 -28.88
CA VAL A 15 -19.95 21.50 -29.98
C VAL A 15 -19.52 22.19 -31.26
N PHE A 16 -18.64 21.57 -32.05
CA PHE A 16 -18.44 21.94 -33.44
C PHE A 16 -18.77 20.76 -34.34
N SER A 17 -19.75 21.00 -35.22
CA SER A 17 -20.24 20.10 -36.24
C SER A 17 -19.50 20.32 -37.57
N SER A 18 -19.16 19.21 -38.21
CA SER A 18 -19.30 18.90 -39.64
C SER A 18 -18.60 19.75 -40.72
N PHE A 19 -17.82 19.07 -41.58
CA PHE A 19 -18.01 19.11 -43.04
C PHE A 19 -17.61 17.76 -43.66
N THR A 20 -18.47 17.24 -44.54
CA THR A 20 -18.30 16.08 -45.42
C THR A 20 -17.67 16.49 -46.75
N ILE A 21 -16.81 15.64 -47.32
CA ILE A 21 -16.62 15.59 -48.78
C ILE A 21 -16.68 14.13 -49.23
N LEU A 22 -17.58 13.92 -50.17
CA LEU A 22 -17.89 12.69 -50.90
C LEU A 22 -16.85 12.52 -52.02
N GLY A 23 -16.22 11.35 -52.10
CA GLY A 23 -15.45 10.91 -53.26
C GLY A 23 -15.79 9.46 -53.56
N HIS A 24 -16.59 9.23 -54.59
CA HIS A 24 -16.90 7.88 -55.10
C HIS A 24 -15.82 7.44 -56.08
N SER A 25 -15.30 6.23 -55.89
CA SER A 25 -14.72 5.39 -56.95
C SER A 25 -15.22 3.96 -56.76
N ILE A 26 -15.66 3.36 -57.87
CA ILE A 26 -16.40 2.10 -57.95
C ILE A 26 -15.47 0.88 -57.82
N GLU A 27 -16.08 -0.18 -57.26
CA GLU A 27 -15.71 -1.57 -56.97
C GLU A 27 -14.62 -2.27 -57.78
N VAL A 28 -13.81 -3.09 -57.08
CA VAL A 28 -13.54 -4.48 -57.49
C VAL A 28 -13.61 -5.39 -56.25
N LYS A 29 -14.51 -6.37 -56.32
CA LYS A 29 -14.70 -7.44 -55.33
C LYS A 29 -13.58 -8.47 -55.49
N ALA A 30 -12.65 -8.52 -54.54
CA ALA A 30 -11.83 -9.69 -54.28
C ALA A 30 -12.14 -10.15 -52.86
N ALA A 31 -12.82 -11.30 -52.75
CA ALA A 31 -13.01 -11.98 -51.49
C ALA A 31 -11.65 -12.52 -51.03
N SER A 32 -10.92 -11.71 -50.28
CA SER A 32 -9.83 -12.18 -49.43
C SER A 32 -10.42 -12.43 -48.06
N VAL A 33 -10.52 -13.71 -47.69
CA VAL A 33 -10.71 -14.12 -46.29
C VAL A 33 -9.41 -13.77 -45.58
N GLU A 34 -9.25 -12.50 -45.21
CA GLU A 34 -8.33 -12.11 -44.16
C GLU A 34 -9.04 -12.42 -42.85
N GLN A 35 -8.81 -13.65 -42.40
CA GLN A 35 -8.92 -14.03 -41.02
C GLN A 35 -8.09 -13.01 -40.24
N SER A 36 -8.74 -11.96 -39.74
CA SER A 36 -8.15 -11.02 -38.80
C SER A 36 -7.66 -11.87 -37.66
N ALA A 37 -6.34 -12.04 -37.58
CA ALA A 37 -5.71 -12.56 -36.39
C ALA A 37 -6.03 -11.54 -35.31
N GLU A 38 -7.12 -11.80 -34.59
CA GLU A 38 -7.45 -11.18 -33.33
C GLU A 38 -6.20 -11.39 -32.49
N THR A 39 -5.36 -10.35 -32.49
CA THR A 39 -4.18 -10.32 -31.66
C THR A 39 -4.78 -10.25 -30.28
N ASN A 40 -4.86 -11.41 -29.63
CA ASN A 40 -5.13 -11.54 -28.22
C ASN A 40 -4.01 -10.74 -27.53
N GLN A 41 -4.20 -9.43 -27.43
CA GLN A 41 -3.55 -8.63 -26.43
C GLN A 41 -4.10 -9.17 -25.13
N VAL A 42 -3.39 -10.15 -24.59
CA VAL A 42 -3.53 -10.56 -23.20
C VAL A 42 -3.31 -9.28 -22.40
N LYS A 43 -4.41 -8.66 -21.96
CA LYS A 43 -4.38 -7.61 -20.94
C LYS A 43 -3.83 -8.26 -19.67
N GLU A 44 -2.51 -8.21 -19.52
CA GLU A 44 -1.80 -8.55 -18.29
C GLU A 44 -2.08 -7.48 -17.21
N PRO A 45 -2.08 -7.86 -15.92
CA PRO A 45 -3.25 -7.85 -15.07
C PRO A 45 -3.50 -6.52 -14.34
N ASP A 46 -4.78 -6.28 -14.09
CA ASP A 46 -5.32 -5.24 -13.22
C ASP A 46 -4.76 -5.38 -11.79
N ILE A 47 -4.15 -4.33 -11.25
CA ILE A 47 -3.80 -4.27 -9.83
C ILE A 47 -5.10 -4.36 -9.04
N THR A 48 -5.17 -5.29 -8.09
CA THR A 48 -6.30 -5.31 -7.16
C THR A 48 -5.99 -4.43 -5.96
N TYR A 49 -6.84 -3.42 -5.72
CA TYR A 49 -6.73 -2.55 -4.55
C TYR A 49 -7.61 -3.05 -3.41
N VAL A 50 -7.01 -3.25 -2.24
CA VAL A 50 -7.69 -3.76 -1.03
C VAL A 50 -7.52 -2.75 0.10
N PRO A 51 -8.59 -2.30 0.76
CA PRO A 51 -8.48 -1.40 1.91
C PRO A 51 -7.56 -1.96 3.00
N ALA A 52 -6.74 -1.11 3.62
CA ALA A 52 -5.73 -1.58 4.57
C ALA A 52 -6.28 -2.01 5.93
N GLY A 53 -7.62 -2.01 6.09
CA GLY A 53 -8.33 -2.56 7.23
C GLY A 53 -7.83 -1.99 8.55
N ARG A 54 -7.11 -2.82 9.32
CA ARG A 54 -6.58 -2.42 10.62
C ARG A 54 -5.46 -1.38 10.52
N LEU A 55 -4.52 -1.53 9.58
CA LEU A 55 -3.39 -0.60 9.46
C LEU A 55 -3.87 0.83 9.16
N ALA A 56 -4.98 0.98 8.44
CA ALA A 56 -5.58 2.29 8.21
C ALA A 56 -6.13 2.94 9.50
N LYS A 57 -6.57 2.14 10.48
CA LYS A 57 -7.10 2.64 11.76
C LYS A 57 -6.00 3.06 12.73
N ASP A 58 -4.78 2.58 12.52
CA ASP A 58 -3.62 2.94 13.33
C ASP A 58 -3.12 4.37 13.06
N GLY A 59 -3.54 4.96 11.95
CA GLY A 59 -3.26 6.35 11.63
C GLY A 59 -1.83 6.56 11.14
N TYR A 60 -1.27 7.73 11.44
CA TYR A 60 0.05 8.15 10.96
C TYR A 60 1.14 7.64 11.91
N VAL A 61 1.48 6.35 11.77
CA VAL A 61 2.40 5.65 12.66
C VAL A 61 3.57 5.00 11.94
N PHE A 62 3.68 5.15 10.63
CA PHE A 62 4.79 4.61 9.85
C PHE A 62 5.78 5.71 9.46
N VAL A 63 7.06 5.38 9.47
CA VAL A 63 8.15 6.27 9.05
C VAL A 63 9.09 5.53 8.12
N LEU A 64 9.68 6.25 7.17
CA LEU A 64 10.63 5.69 6.23
C LEU A 64 12.02 5.54 6.87
N SER A 65 12.74 4.49 6.48
CA SER A 65 14.19 4.40 6.63
C SER A 65 14.86 5.19 5.49
N PRO A 66 16.11 5.69 5.67
CA PRO A 66 16.87 6.32 4.57
C PRO A 66 17.10 5.40 3.36
N LYS A 67 16.92 4.08 3.53
CA LYS A 67 17.04 3.07 2.48
C LYS A 67 15.68 2.66 1.88
N ALA A 68 14.61 3.40 2.17
CA ALA A 68 13.29 3.08 1.65
C ALA A 68 13.25 3.20 0.13
N ILE A 69 12.49 2.31 -0.49
CA ILE A 69 12.19 2.37 -1.93
C ILE A 69 10.69 2.62 -2.03
N VAL A 70 10.34 3.81 -2.50
CA VAL A 70 8.96 4.28 -2.59
C VAL A 70 8.68 4.63 -4.03
N TYR A 71 7.56 4.16 -4.56
CA TYR A 71 7.12 4.38 -5.92
C TYR A 71 5.99 5.43 -5.95
N PRO A 72 5.92 6.31 -6.96
CA PRO A 72 4.78 7.22 -7.11
C PRO A 72 3.47 6.48 -7.39
N GLU A 73 3.55 5.30 -8.02
CA GLU A 73 2.42 4.47 -8.40
C GLU A 73 2.66 3.01 -8.00
N CYS A 74 1.59 2.22 -7.83
CA CYS A 74 1.72 0.80 -7.54
C CYS A 74 2.29 0.08 -8.78
N PRO A 75 3.43 -0.61 -8.69
CA PRO A 75 3.98 -1.34 -9.82
C PRO A 75 3.08 -2.52 -10.21
N ASN A 76 2.75 -2.66 -11.51
CA ASN A 76 1.82 -3.66 -12.05
C ASN A 76 2.50 -4.83 -12.78
N SER A 77 3.77 -4.70 -13.20
CA SER A 77 4.48 -5.70 -14.02
C SER A 77 5.76 -6.19 -13.35
N SER A 78 6.25 -7.38 -13.75
CA SER A 78 7.49 -8.00 -13.24
C SER A 78 8.75 -7.19 -13.56
N LYS A 79 8.66 -6.23 -14.48
CA LYS A 79 9.67 -5.20 -14.71
C LYS A 79 9.17 -3.93 -14.03
N TYR A 80 9.89 -3.45 -13.03
CA TYR A 80 9.54 -2.17 -12.37
C TYR A 80 9.75 -1.01 -13.35
N ASP A 81 8.79 -0.79 -14.24
CA ASP A 81 8.83 0.28 -15.24
C ASP A 81 8.55 1.64 -14.59
N VAL A 82 7.91 1.63 -13.41
CA VAL A 82 7.75 2.79 -12.54
C VAL A 82 9.05 3.05 -11.80
N GLN A 83 9.67 4.19 -12.09
CA GLN A 83 10.86 4.63 -11.37
C GLN A 83 10.49 5.01 -9.93
N PRO A 84 11.25 4.54 -8.92
CA PRO A 84 11.03 4.98 -7.54
C PRO A 84 11.36 6.47 -7.39
N TYR A 85 10.87 7.09 -6.33
CA TYR A 85 11.32 8.41 -5.93
C TYR A 85 12.85 8.44 -5.77
N ASN A 86 13.42 9.61 -6.07
CA ASN A 86 14.85 9.80 -5.89
C ASN A 86 15.25 9.65 -4.41
N LYS A 87 16.52 9.32 -4.20
CA LYS A 87 17.09 9.08 -2.89
C LYS A 87 16.93 10.29 -1.96
N ASP A 88 17.16 11.50 -2.46
CA ASP A 88 17.08 12.75 -1.69
C ASP A 88 15.69 12.98 -1.09
N TRP A 89 14.62 12.65 -1.83
CA TRP A 89 13.25 12.74 -1.33
C TRP A 89 13.03 11.78 -0.17
N VAL A 90 13.49 10.52 -0.30
CA VAL A 90 13.37 9.51 0.76
C VAL A 90 14.15 9.91 2.01
N GLU A 91 15.40 10.35 1.84
CA GLU A 91 16.25 10.80 2.94
C GLU A 91 15.60 11.98 3.67
N LYS A 92 15.07 12.97 2.94
CA LYS A 92 14.34 14.09 3.52
C LYS A 92 13.12 13.66 4.34
N MET A 93 12.35 12.68 3.87
CA MET A 93 11.21 12.15 4.63
C MET A 93 11.64 11.40 5.89
N ALA A 94 12.72 10.61 5.79
CA ALA A 94 13.27 9.86 6.90
C ALA A 94 13.87 10.79 7.99
N GLU A 95 14.64 11.80 7.60
CA GLU A 95 15.23 12.81 8.49
C GLU A 95 14.17 13.60 9.24
N LYS A 96 13.12 14.03 8.53
CA LYS A 96 11.97 14.74 9.12
C LYS A 96 11.10 13.84 9.99
N LYS A 97 11.32 12.51 9.95
CA LYS A 97 10.45 11.51 10.56
C LYS A 97 8.99 11.72 10.16
N THR A 98 8.76 12.02 8.89
CA THR A 98 7.42 12.20 8.33
C THR A 98 6.60 10.95 8.62
N LYS A 99 5.43 11.13 9.23
CA LYS A 99 4.55 10.03 9.60
C LYS A 99 3.53 9.77 8.50
N PHE A 100 3.46 8.52 8.10
CA PHE A 100 2.56 8.02 7.08
C PHE A 100 1.53 7.07 7.69
N LYS A 101 0.36 7.05 7.07
CA LYS A 101 -0.68 6.04 7.26
C LYS A 101 -0.68 5.13 6.03
N ILE A 102 -0.95 3.84 6.24
CA ILE A 102 -1.28 2.93 5.13
C ILE A 102 -2.79 2.97 4.90
N THR A 103 -3.23 3.37 3.70
CA THR A 103 -4.66 3.50 3.37
C THR A 103 -5.22 2.25 2.71
N GLU A 104 -4.45 1.66 1.81
CA GLU A 104 -4.81 0.50 1.01
C GLU A 104 -3.56 -0.31 0.62
N PHE A 105 -3.81 -1.51 0.09
CA PHE A 105 -2.81 -2.38 -0.49
C PHE A 105 -3.06 -2.56 -1.97
N GLY A 106 -2.00 -2.58 -2.75
CA GLY A 106 -1.99 -2.93 -4.15
C GLY A 106 -1.45 -4.34 -4.29
N LEU A 107 -2.25 -5.23 -4.87
CA LEU A 107 -1.88 -6.60 -5.17
C LEU A 107 -1.50 -6.68 -6.64
N GLY A 108 -0.20 -6.49 -6.90
CA GLY A 108 0.39 -6.74 -8.21
C GLY A 108 0.96 -8.15 -8.31
N LYS A 109 1.45 -8.51 -9.50
CA LYS A 109 2.21 -9.75 -9.74
C LYS A 109 3.54 -9.81 -8.97
N VAL A 110 4.09 -8.67 -8.54
CA VAL A 110 5.44 -8.59 -7.98
C VAL A 110 5.44 -8.81 -6.47
N GLU A 111 4.75 -7.95 -5.73
CA GLU A 111 4.63 -8.04 -4.28
C GLU A 111 3.45 -7.22 -3.77
N ILE A 112 3.15 -7.37 -2.47
CA ILE A 112 2.12 -6.58 -1.81
C ILE A 112 2.69 -5.20 -1.49
N MET A 113 2.10 -4.18 -2.10
CA MET A 113 2.47 -2.79 -1.90
C MET A 113 1.48 -2.13 -0.92
N GLY A 114 1.97 -1.35 0.03
CA GLY A 114 1.15 -0.46 0.86
C GLY A 114 1.17 0.95 0.32
N HIS A 115 0.01 1.58 0.21
CA HIS A 115 -0.10 3.00 -0.13
C HIS A 115 0.10 3.86 1.13
N LEU A 116 1.21 4.60 1.18
CA LEU A 116 1.53 5.55 2.22
C LEU A 116 0.99 6.93 1.90
N VAL A 117 0.35 7.57 2.87
CA VAL A 117 -0.11 8.95 2.78
C VAL A 117 0.25 9.70 4.07
N ASP A 118 0.87 10.87 3.94
CA ASP A 118 1.18 11.74 5.08
C ASP A 118 -0.04 12.52 5.57
N GLN A 119 0.09 13.20 6.71
CA GLN A 119 -1.02 13.98 7.29
C GLN A 119 -1.52 15.10 6.39
N SER A 120 -0.68 15.65 5.53
CA SER A 120 -1.07 16.72 4.61
C SER A 120 -1.70 16.21 3.31
N GLY A 121 -1.57 14.92 3.02
CA GLY A 121 -1.93 14.32 1.73
C GLY A 121 -1.02 14.72 0.57
N LYS A 122 0.03 15.51 0.83
CA LYS A 122 0.95 16.00 -0.22
C LYS A 122 2.10 15.04 -0.48
N GLN A 123 2.45 14.21 0.51
CA GLN A 123 3.49 13.20 0.38
C GLN A 123 2.80 11.84 0.39
N GLN A 124 2.91 11.13 -0.73
CA GLN A 124 2.31 9.81 -0.88
C GLN A 124 3.13 8.94 -1.81
N GLY A 125 2.93 7.63 -1.71
CA GLY A 125 3.55 6.67 -2.59
C GLY A 125 3.34 5.23 -2.13
N TRP A 126 3.81 4.31 -2.94
CA TRP A 126 3.65 2.88 -2.77
C TRP A 126 4.96 2.26 -2.30
N ILE A 127 4.87 1.43 -1.27
CA ILE A 127 6.04 0.81 -0.65
C ILE A 127 5.81 -0.69 -0.48
N SER A 128 6.84 -1.49 -0.72
CA SER A 128 6.80 -2.92 -0.44
C SER A 128 6.59 -3.18 1.05
N LEU A 129 5.60 -3.99 1.43
CA LEU A 129 5.48 -4.44 2.82
C LEU A 129 6.62 -5.36 3.26
N VAL A 130 7.27 -6.03 2.32
CA VAL A 130 8.32 -7.01 2.60
C VAL A 130 9.68 -6.31 2.63
N ASN A 131 10.01 -5.51 1.62
CA ASN A 131 11.35 -4.97 1.39
C ASN A 131 11.43 -3.44 1.36
N GLY A 132 10.34 -2.76 1.74
CA GLY A 132 10.24 -1.31 1.59
C GLY A 132 11.10 -0.48 2.53
N ASN A 133 11.72 -1.08 3.55
CA ASN A 133 12.52 -0.39 4.59
C ASN A 133 11.75 0.78 5.23
N PHE A 134 10.65 0.45 5.88
CA PHE A 134 9.88 1.38 6.69
C PHE A 134 9.43 0.66 7.96
N TYR A 135 9.08 1.43 8.97
CA TYR A 135 8.78 0.88 10.28
C TYR A 135 7.72 1.67 11.03
N HIS A 136 7.02 0.98 11.93
CA HIS A 136 6.15 1.60 12.90
C HIS A 136 6.99 2.44 13.88
N VAL A 137 6.56 3.66 14.23
CA VAL A 137 7.32 4.62 15.08
C VAL A 137 7.79 4.02 16.40
N ASP A 138 7.03 3.08 16.96
CA ASP A 138 7.36 2.38 18.20
C ASP A 138 8.29 1.17 18.03
N ALA A 139 8.48 0.67 16.81
CA ALA A 139 9.22 -0.58 16.57
C ALA A 139 10.70 -0.48 16.98
N LYS A 140 11.30 0.72 16.91
CA LYS A 140 12.69 0.95 17.33
C LYS A 140 12.85 1.18 18.84
N LYS A 141 11.77 1.16 19.64
CA LYS A 141 11.86 1.28 21.10
C LYS A 141 12.59 0.07 21.68
N LYS A 142 13.72 0.31 22.36
CA LYS A 142 14.56 -0.74 22.98
C LYS A 142 13.77 -1.69 23.88
N ALA A 143 12.80 -1.17 24.64
CA ALA A 143 11.94 -1.96 25.52
C ALA A 143 11.07 -2.98 24.75
N LEU A 144 10.67 -2.66 23.51
CA LEU A 144 9.77 -3.50 22.71
C LEU A 144 10.51 -4.53 21.85
N LYS A 145 11.84 -4.42 21.69
CA LYS A 145 12.63 -5.29 20.79
C LYS A 145 12.47 -6.79 21.06
N LYS A 146 12.41 -7.19 22.34
CA LYS A 146 12.22 -8.60 22.72
C LYS A 146 10.82 -9.11 22.37
N LEU A 147 9.81 -8.26 22.58
CA LEU A 147 8.44 -8.55 22.19
C LEU A 147 8.34 -8.72 20.67
N ILE A 148 8.79 -7.73 19.90
CA ILE A 148 8.74 -7.73 18.43
C ILE A 148 9.40 -9.01 17.89
N LYS A 149 10.60 -9.36 18.36
CA LYS A 149 11.29 -10.61 17.97
C LYS A 149 10.44 -11.86 18.25
N ALA A 150 9.75 -11.90 19.38
CA ALA A 150 8.87 -13.04 19.73
C ALA A 150 7.61 -13.07 18.85
N GLU A 151 7.02 -11.93 18.52
CA GLU A 151 5.88 -11.80 17.62
C GLU A 151 6.23 -12.20 16.19
N THR A 152 7.35 -11.69 15.64
CA THR A 152 7.82 -12.08 14.30
C THR A 152 8.11 -13.58 14.22
N LYS A 153 8.69 -14.18 15.27
CA LYS A 153 8.89 -15.63 15.33
C LYS A 153 7.57 -16.40 15.27
N ALA A 154 6.55 -15.96 16.01
CA ALA A 154 5.22 -16.56 15.96
C ALA A 154 4.60 -16.43 14.56
N MET A 155 4.81 -15.29 13.88
CA MET A 155 4.34 -15.10 12.51
C MET A 155 4.97 -16.08 11.53
N TYR A 156 6.28 -16.31 11.62
CA TYR A 156 6.97 -17.31 10.78
C TYR A 156 6.49 -18.74 11.06
N GLN A 157 6.08 -19.06 12.28
CA GLN A 157 5.58 -20.40 12.60
C GLN A 157 4.19 -20.71 12.01
N LYS A 158 3.43 -19.70 11.57
CA LYS A 158 2.09 -19.92 10.98
C LYS A 158 2.14 -20.73 9.69
N SER A 159 3.25 -20.69 8.93
CA SER A 159 3.41 -21.51 7.73
C SER A 159 3.63 -22.99 8.03
N ASP A 160 4.16 -23.32 9.21
CA ASP A 160 4.73 -24.64 9.49
C ASP A 160 3.88 -25.49 10.46
N VAL A 161 3.00 -24.86 11.26
CA VAL A 161 2.31 -25.54 12.38
C VAL A 161 0.83 -25.15 12.46
N LYS A 162 -0.06 -26.14 12.64
CA LYS A 162 -1.51 -25.92 12.89
C LYS A 162 -1.84 -25.06 14.12
N LYS A 163 -0.90 -24.89 15.07
CA LYS A 163 -1.09 -24.09 16.29
C LYS A 163 0.19 -23.40 16.72
N VAL A 164 0.26 -22.09 16.45
CA VAL A 164 1.37 -21.22 16.87
C VAL A 164 1.29 -20.93 18.37
N SER A 165 2.43 -20.99 19.06
CA SER A 165 2.51 -20.67 20.50
C SER A 165 2.84 -19.19 20.72
N LEU A 166 1.99 -18.50 21.49
CA LEU A 166 2.18 -17.09 21.87
C LEU A 166 2.87 -16.88 23.23
N LYS A 167 3.24 -17.97 23.93
CA LYS A 167 3.74 -17.91 25.32
C LYS A 167 4.90 -16.92 25.49
N GLN A 168 5.83 -16.90 24.55
CA GLN A 168 7.00 -16.02 24.64
C GLN A 168 6.63 -14.54 24.46
N ALA A 169 5.79 -14.23 23.47
CA ALA A 169 5.34 -12.85 23.23
C ALA A 169 4.51 -12.33 24.42
N GLU A 170 3.62 -13.15 24.97
CA GLU A 170 2.83 -12.81 26.16
C GLU A 170 3.71 -12.60 27.40
N ALA A 171 4.74 -13.43 27.59
CA ALA A 171 5.68 -13.28 28.69
C ALA A 171 6.50 -11.98 28.58
N GLU A 172 6.97 -11.62 27.39
CA GLU A 172 7.67 -10.34 27.16
C GLU A 172 6.73 -9.14 27.35
N ALA A 173 5.47 -9.23 26.91
CA ALA A 173 4.47 -8.18 27.13
C ALA A 173 4.19 -7.93 28.63
N LYS A 174 4.17 -8.98 29.47
CA LYS A 174 3.95 -8.87 30.92
C LYS A 174 5.07 -8.14 31.66
N LYS A 175 6.30 -8.16 31.14
CA LYS A 175 7.46 -7.46 31.71
C LYS A 175 7.45 -5.95 31.44
N LEU A 176 6.56 -5.49 30.57
CA LEU A 176 6.47 -4.07 30.20
C LEU A 176 5.52 -3.32 31.14
N HIS A 177 5.79 -2.03 31.31
CA HIS A 177 5.03 -1.14 32.17
C HIS A 177 4.60 0.14 31.43
N GLY A 178 3.64 0.86 32.00
CA GLY A 178 3.17 2.15 31.50
C GLY A 178 2.73 2.11 30.03
N HIS A 179 3.20 3.10 29.26
CA HIS A 179 2.85 3.23 27.84
C HIS A 179 3.33 2.05 26.98
N ASN A 180 4.51 1.49 27.25
CA ASN A 180 5.02 0.33 26.50
C ASN A 180 4.15 -0.92 26.70
N ARG A 181 3.56 -1.09 27.90
CA ARG A 181 2.59 -2.17 28.14
C ARG A 181 1.34 -2.00 27.29
N LYS A 182 0.83 -0.77 27.12
CA LYS A 182 -0.34 -0.49 26.28
C LYS A 182 -0.07 -0.87 24.82
N ILE A 183 1.10 -0.48 24.30
CA ILE A 183 1.54 -0.86 22.94
C ILE A 183 1.64 -2.39 22.81
N ALA A 184 2.27 -3.05 23.78
CA ALA A 184 2.44 -4.49 23.76
C ALA A 184 1.12 -5.26 23.78
N LEU A 185 0.19 -4.87 24.65
CA LEU A 185 -1.13 -5.50 24.72
C LEU A 185 -1.93 -5.32 23.43
N LYS A 186 -1.82 -4.14 22.80
CA LYS A 186 -2.39 -3.90 21.46
C LYS A 186 -1.75 -4.85 20.45
N SER A 187 -0.42 -4.90 20.35
CA SER A 187 0.29 -5.76 19.40
C SER A 187 -0.06 -7.25 19.55
N ILE A 188 -0.13 -7.76 20.79
CA ILE A 188 -0.54 -9.14 21.07
C ILE A 188 -1.98 -9.42 20.60
N LYS A 189 -2.91 -8.48 20.81
CA LYS A 189 -4.29 -8.60 20.30
C LYS A 189 -4.30 -8.67 18.77
N GLU A 190 -3.45 -7.88 18.13
CA GLU A 190 -3.35 -7.85 16.67
C GLU A 190 -2.77 -9.12 16.11
N LEU A 191 -1.70 -9.64 16.72
CA LEU A 191 -1.07 -10.91 16.38
C LEU A 191 -2.05 -12.07 16.53
N LYS A 192 -2.84 -12.12 17.61
CA LYS A 192 -3.89 -13.14 17.77
C LYS A 192 -4.91 -13.11 16.64
N ALA A 193 -5.36 -11.92 16.26
CA ALA A 193 -6.29 -11.78 15.15
C ALA A 193 -5.67 -12.18 13.81
N TRP A 194 -4.41 -11.83 13.56
CA TRP A 194 -3.68 -12.25 12.36
C TRP A 194 -3.49 -13.77 12.30
N LEU A 195 -3.16 -14.40 13.42
CA LEU A 195 -3.00 -15.85 13.52
C LEU A 195 -4.31 -16.59 13.25
N ASN A 196 -5.43 -16.05 13.72
CA ASN A 196 -6.76 -16.64 13.54
C ASN A 196 -7.43 -16.27 12.21
N TYR A 197 -6.88 -15.32 11.46
CA TYR A 197 -7.43 -14.93 10.17
C TYR A 197 -7.16 -16.02 9.13
N ASP A 198 -8.24 -16.43 8.45
CA ASP A 198 -8.34 -17.50 7.48
C ASP A 198 -8.87 -17.03 6.10
N GLY A 199 -9.08 -15.74 5.91
CA GLY A 199 -9.48 -15.16 4.64
C GLY A 199 -8.33 -14.94 3.65
N ASP A 200 -8.67 -14.45 2.47
CA ASP A 200 -7.76 -14.36 1.31
C ASP A 200 -6.65 -13.31 1.46
N TYR A 201 -6.79 -12.37 2.40
CA TYR A 201 -5.91 -11.19 2.51
C TYR A 201 -5.28 -11.04 3.91
N PRO A 202 -4.40 -11.98 4.33
CA PRO A 202 -3.85 -12.00 5.69
C PRO A 202 -3.02 -10.76 6.04
N TYR A 203 -2.48 -10.08 5.03
CA TYR A 203 -1.72 -8.85 5.21
C TYR A 203 -2.58 -7.67 5.74
N THR A 204 -3.89 -7.69 5.53
CA THR A 204 -4.83 -6.68 6.07
C THR A 204 -4.99 -6.73 7.59
N TYR A 205 -4.53 -7.83 8.21
CA TYR A 205 -4.55 -8.06 9.65
C TYR A 205 -3.17 -7.98 10.29
N LEU A 206 -2.10 -7.65 9.54
CA LEU A 206 -0.73 -7.61 10.07
C LEU A 206 -0.64 -6.76 11.35
N PRO A 207 0.08 -7.25 12.38
CA PRO A 207 0.37 -6.43 13.56
C PRO A 207 1.28 -5.26 13.17
N ALA A 208 0.82 -4.03 13.33
CA ALA A 208 1.53 -2.86 12.83
C ALA A 208 2.95 -2.75 13.42
N LEU A 209 3.10 -3.12 14.70
CA LEU A 209 4.38 -3.07 15.42
C LEU A 209 5.45 -4.01 14.84
N THR A 210 5.04 -5.06 14.12
CA THR A 210 5.96 -6.04 13.50
C THR A 210 6.54 -5.56 12.17
N ILE A 211 6.07 -4.42 11.66
CA ILE A 211 6.69 -3.72 10.54
C ILE A 211 7.83 -2.86 11.13
N ASP A 212 9.06 -3.38 11.09
CA ASP A 212 10.19 -2.84 11.87
C ASP A 212 11.49 -2.60 11.09
N LYS A 213 11.45 -2.59 9.74
CA LYS A 213 12.65 -2.53 8.89
C LYS A 213 13.29 -1.14 8.86
#